data_AF-A0AAW9N6D2-F1
#
_entry.id   AF-A0AAW9N6D2-F1
#
_cell.length_a   1.000
_cell.length_b   1.000
_cell.length_c   1.000
_cell.angle_alpha   90.00
_cell.angle_beta   90.00
_cell.angle_gamma   90.00
#
_symmetry.space_group_name_H-M   'P 1'
#
loop_
_entity.id
_entity.type
_entity.pdbx_description
1 polymer ?
#
loop_
_entity_poly.entity_id
_entity_poly.type
_entity_poly.pdbx_seq_one_letter_code
_entity_poly.pdbx_strand_id
1 'polypeptide(L)'
;MRLAITKSLRPGARLGKNIYNEGGLIQLCEGLTLTQKMINRLVSLNIPFIYIQDSRTDDIIPKPPVSGKLRREAINTIETTFLDMKNKMNLDGSFTIEQANVELTQIVRNIMGELKRNKELMTLLADVYTYDDYIFTHSFNVTLYTLAIGMELNINNKNLEILGLGAILHDVGKMLLPLEVLRKPGKLTEKEFEQIQKHADYGFHLIKNVHTVSLLVANCAYQHHERLDGSGYPRGIKGDEIHYFGKIIAVADVFDAVTSNRVYRKAMLPHQGLEVLYAGVGKKFDNTIIEAFRRAVAIYPNGLTVELNDGRKGVVSSQNEGIGDRPMIRILEEDGEQIKEPYEVDLNKNLHLLIMKCLDIQEPA
;
A
#
# COMPACT_ATOMS: atom_id res chain seq x y z
N MET A 1 7.73 20.13 1.01
CA MET A 1 7.01 19.57 2.16
C MET A 1 7.85 18.49 2.81
N ARG A 2 7.77 18.36 4.13
CA ARG A 2 8.43 17.30 4.90
C ARG A 2 7.38 16.34 5.46
N LEU A 3 7.65 15.05 5.44
CA LEU A 3 6.82 14.02 6.05
C LEU A 3 7.22 13.88 7.52
N ALA A 4 6.26 13.91 8.43
CA ALA A 4 6.51 13.88 9.87
C ALA A 4 5.57 12.90 10.60
N ILE A 5 6.04 12.25 11.67
CA ILE A 5 5.17 11.44 12.55
C ILE A 5 4.17 12.36 13.22
N THR A 6 2.89 12.05 13.10
CA THR A 6 1.83 12.78 13.80
C THR A 6 2.09 12.89 15.30
N LYS A 7 2.62 11.82 15.93
CA LYS A 7 2.93 11.77 17.37
C LYS A 7 4.11 12.66 17.79
N SER A 8 5.04 12.99 16.90
CA SER A 8 6.20 13.84 17.22
C SER A 8 5.94 15.33 16.96
N LEU A 9 4.78 15.66 16.36
CA LEU A 9 4.43 17.04 16.05
C LEU A 9 4.20 17.88 17.29
N ARG A 10 4.61 19.14 17.18
CA ARG A 10 4.32 20.19 18.17
C ARG A 10 3.26 21.14 17.62
N PRO A 11 2.41 21.71 18.49
CA PRO A 11 1.48 22.77 18.09
C PRO A 11 2.22 23.90 17.37
N GLY A 12 1.60 24.45 16.32
CA GLY A 12 2.20 25.49 15.48
C GLY A 12 2.77 24.99 14.15
N ALA A 13 2.95 23.68 13.98
CA ALA A 13 3.30 23.10 12.68
C ALA A 13 2.19 23.39 11.65
N ARG A 14 2.56 23.72 10.41
CA ARG A 14 1.62 23.97 9.32
C ARG A 14 1.43 22.73 8.48
N LEU A 15 0.19 22.34 8.26
CA LEU A 15 -0.17 21.18 7.47
C LEU A 15 0.23 21.40 6.00
N GLY A 16 0.97 20.47 5.41
CA GLY A 16 1.47 20.52 4.04
C GLY A 16 0.51 19.93 3.02
N LYS A 17 -0.41 19.06 3.42
CA LYS A 17 -1.44 18.48 2.53
C LYS A 17 -2.76 18.29 3.24
N ASN A 18 -3.85 18.32 2.49
CA ASN A 18 -5.17 17.96 3.01
C ASN A 18 -5.15 16.58 3.68
N ILE A 19 -5.81 16.48 4.84
CA ILE A 19 -6.16 15.19 5.46
C ILE A 19 -7.61 14.90 5.15
N TYR A 20 -7.91 13.68 4.74
CA TYR A 20 -9.25 13.25 4.38
C TYR A 20 -9.78 12.26 5.42
N ASN A 21 -11.11 12.22 5.61
CA ASN A 21 -11.78 11.20 6.41
C ASN A 21 -12.06 9.92 5.58
N GLU A 22 -12.70 8.93 6.21
CA GLU A 22 -13.08 7.65 5.58
C GLU A 22 -13.93 7.83 4.30
N GLY A 23 -14.89 8.76 4.30
CA GLY A 23 -15.68 9.10 3.10
C GLY A 23 -14.93 9.98 2.08
N GLY A 24 -13.65 10.27 2.35
CA GLY A 24 -12.76 11.07 1.53
C GLY A 24 -13.10 12.57 1.46
N LEU A 25 -13.88 13.06 2.42
CA LEU A 25 -14.09 14.49 2.64
C LEU A 25 -12.87 15.08 3.34
N ILE A 26 -12.54 16.34 3.02
CA ILE A 26 -11.43 17.03 3.67
C ILE A 26 -11.78 17.24 5.15
N GLN A 27 -10.95 16.67 6.02
CA GLN A 27 -11.04 16.85 7.46
C GLN A 27 -10.17 18.00 7.94
N LEU A 28 -8.94 18.13 7.41
CA LEU A 28 -8.05 19.25 7.64
C LEU A 28 -7.52 19.80 6.31
N CYS A 29 -7.58 21.10 6.11
CA CYS A 29 -7.10 21.74 4.89
C CYS A 29 -5.60 22.03 4.95
N GLU A 30 -4.93 21.89 3.82
CA GLU A 30 -3.56 22.36 3.60
C GLU A 30 -3.36 23.81 4.07
N GLY A 31 -2.19 24.09 4.64
CA GLY A 31 -1.80 25.40 5.17
C GLY A 31 -2.28 25.67 6.60
N LEU A 32 -3.13 24.82 7.18
CA LEU A 32 -3.69 25.01 8.51
C LEU A 32 -2.63 24.78 9.59
N THR A 33 -2.53 25.71 10.54
CA THR A 33 -1.67 25.60 11.73
C THR A 33 -2.26 24.61 12.73
N LEU A 34 -1.57 23.49 12.95
CA LEU A 34 -2.03 22.41 13.82
C LEU A 34 -2.01 22.83 15.29
N THR A 35 -3.16 22.68 15.95
CA THR A 35 -3.28 22.82 17.41
C THR A 35 -3.06 21.46 18.09
N GLN A 36 -2.78 21.45 19.39
CA GLN A 36 -2.64 20.20 20.16
C GLN A 36 -3.90 19.31 20.04
N LYS A 37 -5.09 19.90 20.03
CA LYS A 37 -6.36 19.17 19.87
C LYS A 37 -6.44 18.46 18.52
N MET A 38 -5.96 19.10 17.45
CA MET A 38 -5.93 18.52 16.11
C MET A 38 -4.90 17.38 16.01
N ILE A 39 -3.70 17.59 16.57
CA ILE A 39 -2.66 16.54 16.65
C ILE A 39 -3.21 15.32 17.39
N ASN A 40 -3.82 15.51 18.56
CA ASN A 40 -4.45 14.42 19.33
C ASN A 40 -5.56 13.72 18.54
N ARG A 41 -6.36 14.47 17.76
CA ARG A 41 -7.39 13.89 16.90
C ARG A 41 -6.79 13.02 15.79
N LEU A 42 -5.74 13.50 15.11
CA LEU A 42 -5.02 12.72 14.09
C LEU A 42 -4.45 11.42 14.68
N VAL A 43 -3.86 11.49 15.87
CA VAL A 43 -3.39 10.29 16.59
C VAL A 43 -4.54 9.34 16.94
N SER A 44 -5.70 9.86 17.36
CA SER A 44 -6.88 9.04 17.67
C SER A 44 -7.50 8.36 16.45
N LEU A 45 -7.28 8.93 15.26
CA LEU A 45 -7.68 8.39 13.96
C LEU A 45 -6.60 7.49 13.35
N ASN A 46 -5.58 7.14 14.14
CA ASN A 46 -4.48 6.30 13.71
C ASN A 46 -3.73 6.79 12.46
N ILE A 47 -3.76 8.09 12.16
CA ILE A 47 -3.03 8.70 11.03
C ILE A 47 -1.57 8.88 11.49
N PRO A 48 -0.63 8.04 11.03
CA PRO A 48 0.69 7.96 11.63
C PRO A 48 1.64 9.04 11.11
N PHE A 49 1.45 9.49 9.87
CA PHE A 49 2.30 10.49 9.21
C PHE A 49 1.45 11.54 8.51
N ILE A 50 1.95 12.77 8.49
CA ILE A 50 1.38 13.85 7.69
C ILE A 50 2.50 14.66 7.03
N TYR A 51 2.18 15.31 5.93
CA TYR A 51 3.06 16.32 5.35
C TYR A 51 2.92 17.63 6.13
N ILE A 52 4.04 18.28 6.42
CA ILE A 52 4.13 19.62 6.99
C ILE A 52 4.87 20.57 6.06
N GLN A 53 4.53 21.85 6.15
CA GLN A 53 5.29 22.92 5.48
C GLN A 53 6.60 23.14 6.22
N ASP A 54 7.68 23.22 5.46
CA ASP A 54 9.04 23.45 5.95
C ASP A 54 9.78 24.23 4.87
N SER A 55 10.30 25.41 5.22
CA SER A 55 10.87 26.36 4.27
C SER A 55 12.12 25.87 3.57
N ARG A 56 12.79 24.83 4.08
CA ARG A 56 13.99 24.24 3.47
C ARG A 56 13.65 23.14 2.45
N THR A 57 12.38 22.79 2.37
CA THR A 57 11.89 21.68 1.53
C THR A 57 10.61 22.03 0.79
N ASP A 58 10.16 23.28 0.77
CA ASP A 58 8.83 23.66 0.29
C ASP A 58 8.57 23.28 -1.18
N ASP A 59 9.61 23.28 -2.00
CA ASP A 59 9.69 22.80 -3.38
C ASP A 59 9.52 21.27 -3.54
N ILE A 60 9.72 20.48 -2.49
CA ILE A 60 9.42 19.04 -2.49
C ILE A 60 7.89 18.87 -2.44
N ILE A 61 7.27 18.64 -3.59
CA ILE A 61 5.82 18.44 -3.73
C ILE A 61 5.57 16.95 -4.04
N PRO A 62 5.22 16.12 -3.04
CA PRO A 62 4.88 14.73 -3.30
C PRO A 62 3.60 14.68 -4.14
N LYS A 63 3.62 13.97 -5.27
CA LYS A 63 2.42 13.75 -6.08
C LYS A 63 1.84 12.38 -5.75
N PRO A 64 0.53 12.28 -5.44
CA PRO A 64 -0.07 10.98 -5.25
C PRO A 64 -0.07 10.21 -6.60
N PRO A 65 0.05 8.88 -6.56
CA PRO A 65 0.07 8.05 -7.78
C PRO A 65 -1.26 8.12 -8.55
N VAL A 66 -2.35 8.37 -7.81
CA VAL A 66 -3.72 8.50 -8.31
C VAL A 66 -4.37 9.74 -7.70
N SER A 67 -5.32 10.32 -8.40
CA SER A 67 -6.07 11.48 -7.95
C SER A 67 -6.94 11.12 -6.74
N GLY A 68 -7.05 12.04 -5.79
CA GLY A 68 -7.91 11.85 -4.62
C GLY A 68 -9.39 11.61 -5.00
N LYS A 69 -9.83 12.09 -6.17
CA LYS A 69 -11.16 11.78 -6.71
C LYS A 69 -11.27 10.30 -7.07
N LEU A 70 -10.34 9.78 -7.88
CA LEU A 70 -10.36 8.38 -8.30
C LEU A 70 -10.19 7.43 -7.12
N ARG A 71 -9.31 7.74 -6.17
CA ARG A 71 -9.14 6.97 -4.93
C ARG A 71 -10.47 6.79 -4.18
N ARG A 72 -11.21 7.88 -3.99
CA ARG A 72 -12.52 7.85 -3.30
C ARG A 72 -13.55 7.05 -4.07
N GLU A 73 -13.65 7.30 -5.36
CA GLU A 73 -14.56 6.59 -6.24
C GLU A 73 -14.29 5.08 -6.17
N ALA A 74 -13.03 4.68 -6.32
CA ALA A 74 -12.60 3.29 -6.23
C ALA A 74 -12.91 2.66 -4.87
N ILE A 75 -12.53 3.30 -3.75
CA ILE A 75 -12.78 2.75 -2.41
C ILE A 75 -14.29 2.62 -2.16
N ASN A 76 -15.10 3.62 -2.51
CA ASN A 76 -16.54 3.57 -2.34
C ASN A 76 -17.19 2.47 -3.19
N THR A 77 -16.76 2.31 -4.45
CA THR A 77 -17.26 1.24 -5.32
C THR A 77 -16.89 -0.14 -4.77
N ILE A 78 -15.64 -0.32 -4.31
CA ILE A 78 -15.16 -1.58 -3.70
C ILE A 78 -15.98 -1.89 -2.44
N GLU A 79 -16.14 -0.91 -1.55
CA GLU A 79 -16.95 -1.03 -0.33
C GLU A 79 -18.40 -1.42 -0.64
N THR A 80 -19.07 -0.65 -1.51
CA THR A 80 -20.46 -0.90 -1.87
C THR A 80 -20.62 -2.30 -2.47
N THR A 81 -19.71 -2.69 -3.34
CA THR A 81 -19.70 -4.02 -3.98
C THR A 81 -19.58 -5.15 -2.96
N PHE A 82 -18.65 -5.04 -2.01
CA PHE A 82 -18.45 -6.06 -0.97
C PHE A 82 -19.61 -6.11 0.04
N LEU A 83 -20.15 -4.94 0.43
CA LEU A 83 -21.31 -4.87 1.33
C LEU A 83 -22.58 -5.42 0.68
N ASP A 84 -22.80 -5.13 -0.60
CA ASP A 84 -23.91 -5.70 -1.36
C ASP A 84 -23.82 -7.22 -1.44
N MET A 85 -22.62 -7.77 -1.64
CA MET A 85 -22.41 -9.22 -1.61
C MET A 85 -22.78 -9.84 -0.26
N LYS A 86 -22.42 -9.16 0.84
CA LYS A 86 -22.78 -9.62 2.18
C LYS A 86 -24.30 -9.60 2.41
N ASN A 87 -24.99 -8.56 1.94
CA ASN A 87 -26.42 -8.38 2.17
C ASN A 87 -27.30 -9.24 1.26
N LYS A 88 -26.86 -9.48 0.02
CA LYS A 88 -27.56 -10.30 -0.98
C LYS A 88 -27.21 -11.78 -0.88
N MET A 89 -26.58 -12.24 0.21
CA MET A 89 -26.11 -13.62 0.37
C MET A 89 -27.23 -14.70 0.29
N ASN A 90 -28.50 -14.30 0.43
CA ASN A 90 -29.68 -15.15 0.18
C ASN A 90 -30.07 -15.27 -1.32
N LEU A 91 -29.43 -14.48 -2.19
CA LEU A 91 -29.64 -14.35 -3.63
C LEU A 91 -28.26 -14.36 -4.31
N ASP A 92 -27.76 -15.56 -4.62
CA ASP A 92 -26.58 -15.84 -5.46
C ASP A 92 -25.53 -14.70 -5.58
N GLY A 93 -24.53 -14.70 -4.69
CA GLY A 93 -23.48 -13.67 -4.67
C GLY A 93 -22.72 -13.50 -6.00
N SER A 94 -22.76 -14.49 -6.89
CA SER A 94 -22.21 -14.39 -8.24
C SER A 94 -22.90 -13.31 -9.08
N PHE A 95 -24.22 -13.12 -8.92
CA PHE A 95 -25.00 -12.10 -9.61
C PHE A 95 -24.57 -10.68 -9.22
N THR A 96 -24.19 -10.47 -7.96
CA THR A 96 -23.71 -9.15 -7.51
C THR A 96 -22.37 -8.81 -8.15
N ILE A 97 -21.44 -9.78 -8.24
CA ILE A 97 -20.16 -9.60 -8.92
C ILE A 97 -20.40 -9.33 -10.42
N GLU A 98 -21.33 -10.05 -11.05
CA GLU A 98 -21.68 -9.84 -12.44
C GLU A 98 -22.14 -8.40 -12.72
N GLN A 99 -23.01 -7.85 -11.85
CA GLN A 99 -23.46 -6.47 -11.97
C GLN A 99 -22.33 -5.45 -11.76
N ALA A 100 -21.46 -5.69 -10.78
CA ALA A 100 -20.36 -4.77 -10.44
C ALA A 100 -19.16 -4.89 -11.39
N ASN A 101 -19.04 -5.97 -12.16
CA ASN A 101 -17.86 -6.27 -13.00
C ASN A 101 -17.50 -5.13 -13.96
N VAL A 102 -18.50 -4.53 -14.61
CA VAL A 102 -18.28 -3.40 -15.54
C VAL A 102 -17.69 -2.20 -14.82
N GLU A 103 -18.26 -1.85 -13.66
CA GLU A 103 -17.81 -0.71 -12.87
C GLU A 103 -16.40 -0.94 -12.30
N LEU A 104 -16.15 -2.11 -11.69
CA LEU A 104 -14.85 -2.47 -11.14
C LEU A 104 -13.77 -2.51 -12.23
N THR A 105 -14.07 -3.08 -13.40
CA THR A 105 -13.15 -3.07 -14.53
C THR A 105 -12.85 -1.65 -15.00
N GLN A 106 -13.85 -0.77 -15.01
CA GLN A 106 -13.66 0.64 -15.34
C GLN A 106 -12.76 1.35 -14.32
N ILE A 107 -12.93 1.08 -13.03
CA ILE A 107 -12.04 1.57 -11.97
C ILE A 107 -10.60 1.11 -12.22
N VAL A 108 -10.38 -0.17 -12.51
CA VAL A 108 -9.04 -0.71 -12.84
C VAL A 108 -8.43 0.03 -14.04
N ARG A 109 -9.19 0.25 -15.12
CA ARG A 109 -8.72 1.02 -16.28
C ARG A 109 -8.37 2.45 -15.94
N ASN A 110 -9.17 3.12 -15.11
CA ASN A 110 -8.91 4.49 -14.68
C ASN A 110 -7.62 4.57 -13.86
N ILE A 111 -7.42 3.63 -12.92
CA ILE A 111 -6.20 3.50 -12.13
C ILE A 111 -5.02 3.28 -13.05
N MET A 112 -5.08 2.30 -13.96
CA MET A 112 -4.03 2.04 -14.93
C MET A 112 -3.69 3.28 -15.77
N GLY A 113 -4.70 4.06 -16.16
CA GLY A 113 -4.51 5.28 -16.93
C GLY A 113 -3.76 6.36 -16.15
N GLU A 114 -4.09 6.58 -14.87
CA GLU A 114 -3.37 7.54 -14.02
C GLU A 114 -1.95 7.06 -13.68
N LEU A 115 -1.79 5.78 -13.32
CA LEU A 115 -0.49 5.17 -13.07
C LEU A 115 0.45 5.34 -14.28
N LYS A 116 0.00 5.05 -15.49
CA LYS A 116 0.83 5.23 -16.71
C LYS A 116 1.23 6.68 -16.99
N ARG A 117 0.42 7.65 -16.58
CA ARG A 117 0.72 9.08 -16.76
C ARG A 117 1.66 9.58 -15.67
N ASN A 118 1.69 8.92 -14.52
CA ASN A 118 2.54 9.30 -13.41
C ASN A 118 3.83 8.48 -13.43
N LYS A 119 4.91 9.07 -13.99
CA LYS A 119 6.25 8.47 -13.97
C LYS A 119 6.78 8.21 -12.56
N GLU A 120 6.17 8.83 -11.55
CA GLU A 120 6.47 8.61 -10.14
C GLU A 120 5.53 7.56 -9.52
N LEU A 121 5.34 6.40 -10.18
CA LEU A 121 4.71 5.20 -9.59
C LEU A 121 5.34 4.84 -8.22
N MET A 122 6.56 5.31 -8.03
CA MET A 122 7.33 5.23 -6.82
C MET A 122 6.67 5.83 -5.56
N THR A 123 5.78 6.82 -5.65
CA THR A 123 5.22 7.51 -4.48
C THR A 123 4.01 6.84 -3.83
N LEU A 124 3.69 5.60 -4.22
CA LEU A 124 2.51 4.84 -3.74
C LEU A 124 2.35 4.85 -2.22
N LEU A 125 3.46 4.72 -1.49
CA LEU A 125 3.49 4.65 -0.02
C LEU A 125 3.12 5.96 0.67
N ALA A 126 3.55 7.09 0.13
CA ALA A 126 3.25 8.40 0.71
C ALA A 126 1.74 8.67 0.82
N ASP A 127 0.99 8.19 -0.17
CA ASP A 127 -0.44 8.40 -0.29
C ASP A 127 -1.25 7.39 0.54
N VAL A 128 -0.66 6.27 0.97
CA VAL A 128 -1.31 5.31 1.88
C VAL A 128 -1.36 5.86 3.31
N TYR A 129 -0.31 6.56 3.74
CA TYR A 129 -0.16 7.00 5.13
C TYR A 129 -1.03 8.19 5.55
N THR A 130 -1.73 8.83 4.60
CA THR A 130 -2.57 10.01 4.87
C THR A 130 -4.06 9.69 5.02
N TYR A 131 -4.45 8.41 5.00
CA TYR A 131 -5.83 7.93 5.05
C TYR A 131 -6.04 6.89 6.18
N ASP A 132 -7.29 6.73 6.64
CA ASP A 132 -7.68 5.86 7.76
C ASP A 132 -7.65 4.35 7.39
N ASP A 133 -7.48 3.50 8.42
CA ASP A 133 -7.39 2.05 8.35
C ASP A 133 -8.74 1.41 8.00
N TYR A 134 -9.05 1.39 6.71
CA TYR A 134 -10.26 0.74 6.20
C TYR A 134 -9.92 -0.56 5.46
N ILE A 135 -10.70 -1.62 5.69
CA ILE A 135 -10.52 -2.93 5.01
C ILE A 135 -10.53 -2.77 3.48
N PHE A 136 -11.30 -1.82 2.96
CA PHE A 136 -11.39 -1.58 1.52
C PHE A 136 -10.23 -0.71 0.99
N THR A 137 -9.58 0.07 1.86
CA THR A 137 -8.29 0.72 1.55
C THR A 137 -7.21 -0.31 1.28
N HIS A 138 -7.20 -1.44 2.01
CA HIS A 138 -6.27 -2.55 1.75
C HIS A 138 -6.45 -3.11 0.33
N SER A 139 -7.68 -3.48 -0.07
CA SER A 139 -7.94 -3.96 -1.44
C SER A 139 -7.50 -2.96 -2.50
N PHE A 140 -7.74 -1.66 -2.27
CA PHE A 140 -7.30 -0.61 -3.17
C PHE A 140 -5.77 -0.53 -3.27
N ASN A 141 -5.05 -0.51 -2.13
CA ASN A 141 -3.60 -0.44 -2.11
C ASN A 141 -2.95 -1.68 -2.74
N VAL A 142 -3.44 -2.88 -2.42
CA VAL A 142 -2.97 -4.13 -3.06
C VAL A 142 -3.18 -4.06 -4.57
N THR A 143 -4.28 -3.48 -5.04
CA THR A 143 -4.52 -3.23 -6.47
C THR A 143 -3.49 -2.29 -7.07
N LEU A 144 -3.18 -1.17 -6.38
CA LEU A 144 -2.15 -0.23 -6.84
C LEU A 144 -0.77 -0.88 -6.97
N TYR A 145 -0.31 -1.59 -5.93
CA TYR A 145 0.97 -2.29 -5.97
C TYR A 145 0.99 -3.39 -7.04
N THR A 146 -0.09 -4.17 -7.14
CA THR A 146 -0.21 -5.24 -8.13
C THR A 146 -0.11 -4.71 -9.56
N LEU A 147 -0.81 -3.62 -9.88
CA LEU A 147 -0.75 -3.00 -11.20
C LEU A 147 0.63 -2.40 -11.48
N ALA A 148 1.26 -1.77 -10.49
CA ALA A 148 2.62 -1.24 -10.64
C ALA A 148 3.64 -2.35 -10.94
N ILE A 149 3.59 -3.46 -10.17
CA ILE A 149 4.41 -4.66 -10.43
C ILE A 149 4.13 -5.22 -11.82
N GLY A 150 2.87 -5.36 -12.21
CA GLY A 150 2.49 -5.92 -13.50
C GLY A 150 2.95 -5.07 -14.68
N MET A 151 2.93 -3.75 -14.56
CA MET A 151 3.45 -2.83 -15.57
C MET A 151 4.97 -2.96 -15.72
N GLU A 152 5.69 -3.03 -14.60
CA GLU A 152 7.15 -3.26 -14.58
C GLU A 152 7.54 -4.62 -15.19
N LEU A 153 6.68 -5.64 -15.02
CA LEU A 153 6.81 -6.95 -15.66
C LEU A 153 6.35 -6.98 -17.13
N ASN A 154 6.00 -5.84 -17.71
CA ASN A 154 5.50 -5.71 -19.09
C ASN A 154 4.27 -6.58 -19.41
N ILE A 155 3.40 -6.82 -18.43
CA ILE A 155 2.14 -7.51 -18.66
C ILE A 155 1.26 -6.64 -19.57
N ASN A 156 0.71 -7.23 -20.63
CA ASN A 156 -0.15 -6.50 -21.57
C ASN A 156 -1.43 -5.97 -20.89
N ASN A 157 -2.03 -4.91 -21.46
CA ASN A 157 -3.18 -4.24 -20.86
C ASN A 157 -4.36 -5.16 -20.54
N LYS A 158 -4.68 -6.11 -21.42
CA LYS A 158 -5.81 -7.04 -21.19
C LYS A 158 -5.56 -7.92 -19.97
N ASN A 159 -4.35 -8.43 -19.82
CA ASN A 159 -3.96 -9.22 -18.66
C ASN A 159 -3.80 -8.36 -17.40
N LEU A 160 -3.37 -7.10 -17.52
CA LEU A 160 -3.34 -6.15 -16.39
C LEU A 160 -4.74 -5.84 -15.88
N GLU A 161 -5.74 -5.70 -16.75
CA GLU A 161 -7.14 -5.51 -16.34
C GLU A 161 -7.64 -6.71 -15.53
N ILE A 162 -7.37 -7.93 -15.99
CA ILE A 162 -7.73 -9.17 -15.27
C ILE A 162 -6.99 -9.26 -13.93
N LEU A 163 -5.69 -8.98 -13.92
CA LEU A 163 -4.87 -8.99 -12.72
C LEU A 163 -5.34 -7.94 -11.70
N GLY A 164 -5.64 -6.72 -12.15
CA GLY A 164 -6.16 -5.65 -11.32
C GLY A 164 -7.53 -5.96 -10.73
N LEU A 165 -8.45 -6.54 -11.53
CA LEU A 165 -9.74 -7.00 -11.03
C LEU A 165 -9.56 -8.14 -9.99
N GLY A 166 -8.63 -9.05 -10.25
CA GLY A 166 -8.22 -10.09 -9.31
C GLY A 166 -7.68 -9.53 -8.00
N ALA A 167 -6.92 -8.43 -8.05
CA ALA A 167 -6.39 -7.75 -6.86
C ALA A 167 -7.49 -7.01 -6.09
N ILE A 168 -8.47 -6.40 -6.74
CA ILE A 168 -9.61 -5.80 -6.05
C ILE A 168 -10.40 -6.87 -5.27
N LEU A 169 -10.65 -8.01 -5.90
CA LEU A 169 -11.52 -9.07 -5.39
C LEU A 169 -10.79 -10.14 -4.57
N HIS A 170 -9.46 -10.06 -4.39
CA HIS A 170 -8.66 -11.13 -3.78
C HIS A 170 -9.19 -11.56 -2.41
N ASP A 171 -9.70 -10.59 -1.66
CA ASP A 171 -10.13 -10.72 -0.27
C ASP A 171 -11.65 -10.81 -0.09
N VAL A 172 -12.43 -10.88 -1.19
CA VAL A 172 -13.90 -10.79 -1.14
C VAL A 172 -14.55 -11.86 -0.26
N GLY A 173 -13.91 -13.03 -0.14
CA GLY A 173 -14.38 -14.11 0.72
C GLY A 173 -14.38 -13.78 2.22
N LYS A 174 -13.68 -12.71 2.65
CA LYS A 174 -13.74 -12.22 4.04
C LYS A 174 -15.15 -11.79 4.44
N MET A 175 -16.02 -11.45 3.48
CA MET A 175 -17.42 -11.12 3.74
C MET A 175 -18.23 -12.31 4.27
N LEU A 176 -17.75 -13.54 4.08
CA LEU A 176 -18.39 -14.75 4.58
C LEU A 176 -17.85 -15.21 5.94
N LEU A 177 -16.86 -14.51 6.49
CA LEU A 177 -16.29 -14.85 7.79
C LEU A 177 -17.09 -14.22 8.95
N PRO A 178 -17.11 -14.87 10.13
CA PRO A 178 -17.68 -14.27 11.34
C PRO A 178 -17.00 -12.94 11.68
N LEU A 179 -17.80 -11.90 11.92
CA LEU A 179 -17.30 -10.55 12.25
C LEU A 179 -16.44 -10.54 13.52
N GLU A 180 -16.76 -11.39 14.49
CA GLU A 180 -16.02 -11.54 15.74
C GLU A 180 -14.59 -12.04 15.54
N VAL A 181 -14.37 -12.91 14.55
CA VAL A 181 -13.02 -13.39 14.18
C VAL A 181 -12.29 -12.31 13.40
N LEU A 182 -12.98 -11.68 12.43
CA LEU A 182 -12.38 -10.64 11.57
C LEU A 182 -11.98 -9.38 12.35
N ARG A 183 -12.74 -9.04 13.41
CA ARG A 183 -12.55 -7.83 14.24
C ARG A 183 -12.04 -8.12 15.65
N LYS A 184 -11.46 -9.30 15.91
CA LYS A 184 -10.97 -9.69 17.24
C LYS A 184 -9.78 -8.85 17.73
N PRO A 185 -9.91 -8.04 18.81
CA PRO A 185 -8.77 -7.37 19.46
C PRO A 185 -7.71 -8.33 19.98
N GLY A 186 -6.65 -8.54 19.21
CA GLY A 186 -5.44 -9.26 19.61
C GLY A 186 -5.02 -10.38 18.68
N LYS A 187 -4.22 -11.32 19.21
CA LYS A 187 -3.77 -12.50 18.45
C LYS A 187 -4.93 -13.48 18.26
N LEU A 188 -5.01 -14.04 17.06
CA LEU A 188 -5.91 -15.14 16.76
C LEU A 188 -5.36 -16.44 17.35
N THR A 189 -6.26 -17.30 17.81
CA THR A 189 -5.98 -18.71 18.09
C THR A 189 -5.78 -19.47 16.78
N GLU A 190 -5.18 -20.65 16.84
CA GLU A 190 -5.00 -21.51 15.66
C GLU A 190 -6.34 -21.79 14.95
N LYS A 191 -7.39 -22.12 15.70
CA LYS A 191 -8.73 -22.35 15.14
C LYS A 191 -9.33 -21.12 14.47
N GLU A 192 -9.15 -19.95 15.06
CA GLU A 192 -9.61 -18.69 14.45
C GLU A 192 -8.83 -18.38 13.18
N PHE A 193 -7.53 -18.63 13.18
CA PHE A 193 -6.68 -18.48 12.00
C PHE A 193 -7.09 -19.44 10.88
N GLU A 194 -7.37 -20.71 11.19
CA GLU A 194 -7.93 -21.68 10.24
C GLU A 194 -9.27 -21.20 9.64
N GLN A 195 -10.12 -20.53 10.42
CA GLN A 195 -11.33 -19.91 9.86
C GLN A 195 -10.98 -18.77 8.91
N ILE A 196 -10.04 -17.89 9.26
CA ILE A 196 -9.61 -16.82 8.37
C ILE A 196 -9.10 -17.38 7.06
N GLN A 197 -8.28 -18.43 7.06
CA GLN A 197 -7.71 -19.03 5.84
C GLN A 197 -8.78 -19.42 4.79
N LYS A 198 -10.01 -19.73 5.22
CA LYS A 198 -11.11 -20.10 4.32
C LYS A 198 -11.56 -18.97 3.40
N HIS A 199 -11.23 -17.71 3.67
CA HIS A 199 -11.65 -16.61 2.79
C HIS A 199 -11.11 -16.76 1.35
N ALA A 200 -9.93 -17.35 1.16
CA ALA A 200 -9.38 -17.59 -0.17
C ALA A 200 -10.26 -18.56 -0.96
N ASP A 201 -10.72 -19.63 -0.32
CA ASP A 201 -11.63 -20.62 -0.89
C ASP A 201 -13.03 -20.01 -1.15
N TYR A 202 -13.57 -19.28 -0.17
CA TYR A 202 -14.84 -18.56 -0.32
C TYR A 202 -14.81 -17.56 -1.48
N GLY A 203 -13.74 -16.78 -1.60
CA GLY A 203 -13.55 -15.83 -2.71
C GLY A 203 -13.53 -16.53 -4.06
N PHE A 204 -12.78 -17.64 -4.18
CA PHE A 204 -12.79 -18.46 -5.39
C PHE A 204 -14.20 -18.93 -5.77
N HIS A 205 -14.94 -19.48 -4.81
CA HIS A 205 -16.27 -20.03 -5.04
C HIS A 205 -17.32 -18.96 -5.38
N LEU A 206 -17.19 -17.74 -4.85
CA LEU A 206 -18.03 -16.61 -5.22
C LEU A 206 -17.80 -16.16 -6.66
N ILE A 207 -16.54 -16.13 -7.12
CA ILE A 207 -16.16 -15.55 -8.42
C ILE A 207 -16.24 -16.57 -9.56
N LYS A 208 -15.90 -17.84 -9.32
CA LYS A 208 -15.68 -18.82 -10.40
C LYS A 208 -16.88 -19.10 -11.31
N ASN A 209 -18.09 -18.86 -10.82
CA ASN A 209 -19.34 -19.09 -11.56
C ASN A 209 -19.85 -17.84 -12.28
N VAL A 210 -19.16 -16.70 -12.14
CA VAL A 210 -19.54 -15.44 -12.79
C VAL A 210 -19.09 -15.46 -14.24
N HIS A 211 -20.00 -15.69 -15.18
CA HIS A 211 -19.68 -15.88 -16.60
C HIS A 211 -19.00 -14.67 -17.27
N THR A 212 -19.25 -13.46 -16.78
CA THR A 212 -18.65 -12.23 -17.31
C THR A 212 -17.25 -11.95 -16.76
N VAL A 213 -16.78 -12.74 -15.79
CA VAL A 213 -15.49 -12.57 -15.12
C VAL A 213 -14.57 -13.73 -15.50
N SER A 214 -13.31 -13.42 -15.83
CA SER A 214 -12.33 -14.47 -16.14
C SER A 214 -12.10 -15.36 -14.93
N LEU A 215 -12.02 -16.69 -15.15
CA LEU A 215 -11.64 -17.65 -14.11
C LEU A 215 -10.28 -17.32 -13.45
N LEU A 216 -9.40 -16.59 -14.16
CA LEU A 216 -8.14 -16.11 -13.59
C LEU A 216 -8.35 -15.15 -12.41
N VAL A 217 -9.42 -14.35 -12.41
CA VAL A 217 -9.79 -13.48 -11.29
C VAL A 217 -10.16 -14.32 -10.07
N ALA A 218 -10.91 -15.41 -10.26
CA ALA A 218 -11.20 -16.34 -9.17
C ALA A 218 -9.92 -16.98 -8.62
N ASN A 219 -9.00 -17.39 -9.50
CA ASN A 219 -7.71 -17.94 -9.09
C ASN A 219 -6.84 -16.94 -8.30
N CYS A 220 -6.94 -15.64 -8.57
CA CYS A 220 -6.29 -14.62 -7.75
C CYS A 220 -6.75 -14.69 -6.28
N ALA A 221 -8.07 -14.72 -6.05
CA ALA A 221 -8.62 -14.91 -4.70
C ALA A 221 -8.18 -16.26 -4.10
N TYR A 222 -8.11 -17.31 -4.92
CA TYR A 222 -7.75 -18.63 -4.41
C TYR A 222 -6.28 -18.80 -4.05
N GLN A 223 -5.37 -18.07 -4.70
CA GLN A 223 -3.94 -18.36 -4.66
C GLN A 223 -3.06 -17.24 -4.07
N HIS A 224 -3.60 -16.07 -3.73
CA HIS A 224 -2.79 -14.97 -3.20
C HIS A 224 -2.08 -15.27 -1.87
N HIS A 225 -2.53 -16.31 -1.15
CA HIS A 225 -1.86 -16.82 0.06
C HIS A 225 -0.99 -18.06 -0.16
N GLU A 226 -0.90 -18.57 -1.39
CA GLU A 226 0.03 -19.66 -1.73
C GLU A 226 1.47 -19.16 -1.74
N ARG A 227 2.42 -20.05 -1.46
CA ARG A 227 3.86 -19.75 -1.36
C ARG A 227 4.64 -20.78 -2.15
N LEU A 228 5.76 -20.38 -2.77
CA LEU A 228 6.50 -21.27 -3.70
C LEU A 228 6.93 -22.60 -3.06
N ASP A 229 7.22 -22.61 -1.75
CA ASP A 229 7.60 -23.80 -0.97
C ASP A 229 6.40 -24.68 -0.53
N GLY A 230 5.16 -24.23 -0.80
CA GLY A 230 3.92 -24.88 -0.40
C GLY A 230 3.52 -24.64 1.06
N SER A 231 4.18 -23.71 1.76
CA SER A 231 3.77 -23.31 3.11
C SER A 231 2.51 -22.44 3.15
N GLY A 232 1.95 -22.14 1.97
CA GLY A 232 0.76 -21.30 1.81
C GLY A 232 -0.54 -22.08 1.96
N TYR A 233 -1.64 -21.39 1.69
CA TYR A 233 -3.01 -21.92 1.78
C TYR A 233 -3.86 -21.30 0.66
N PRO A 234 -5.03 -21.88 0.32
CA PRO A 234 -5.71 -23.01 0.96
C PRO A 234 -5.26 -24.41 0.51
N ARG A 235 -4.49 -24.53 -0.58
CA ARG A 235 -4.14 -25.82 -1.18
C ARG A 235 -2.72 -26.27 -0.87
N GLY A 236 -1.81 -25.36 -0.51
CA GLY A 236 -0.40 -25.69 -0.27
C GLY A 236 0.33 -26.12 -1.55
N ILE A 237 -0.11 -25.58 -2.69
CA ILE A 237 0.48 -25.84 -4.01
C ILE A 237 1.85 -25.17 -4.14
N LYS A 238 2.72 -25.69 -5.01
CA LYS A 238 4.13 -25.30 -5.07
C LYS A 238 4.55 -24.71 -6.41
N GLY A 239 5.58 -23.87 -6.38
CA GLY A 239 6.30 -23.43 -7.58
C GLY A 239 5.37 -22.95 -8.70
N ASP A 240 5.35 -23.71 -9.80
CA ASP A 240 4.62 -23.37 -11.03
C ASP A 240 3.15 -23.79 -11.04
N GLU A 241 2.68 -24.51 -10.02
CA GLU A 241 1.24 -24.75 -9.81
C GLU A 241 0.49 -23.47 -9.43
N ILE A 242 1.22 -22.49 -8.86
CA ILE A 242 0.70 -21.18 -8.51
C ILE A 242 0.69 -20.33 -9.78
N HIS A 243 -0.49 -19.87 -10.19
CA HIS A 243 -0.64 -19.00 -11.33
C HIS A 243 0.13 -17.70 -11.10
N TYR A 244 0.72 -17.16 -12.16
CA TYR A 244 1.57 -15.98 -12.10
C TYR A 244 0.90 -14.78 -11.42
N PHE A 245 -0.40 -14.57 -11.66
CA PHE A 245 -1.17 -13.51 -10.99
C PHE A 245 -1.31 -13.71 -9.48
N GLY A 246 -1.46 -14.95 -9.01
CA GLY A 246 -1.46 -15.26 -7.59
C GLY A 246 -0.11 -14.93 -6.94
N LYS A 247 1.01 -15.25 -7.63
CA LYS A 247 2.36 -14.90 -7.18
C LYS A 247 2.56 -13.38 -7.07
N ILE A 248 2.03 -12.59 -8.01
CA ILE A 248 2.13 -11.12 -7.98
C ILE A 248 1.32 -10.53 -6.82
N ILE A 249 0.05 -10.94 -6.69
CA ILE A 249 -0.83 -10.42 -5.63
C ILE A 249 -0.31 -10.83 -4.25
N ALA A 250 0.27 -12.03 -4.10
CA ALA A 250 0.89 -12.47 -2.86
C ALA A 250 1.99 -11.50 -2.35
N VAL A 251 2.79 -10.95 -3.27
CA VAL A 251 3.83 -9.96 -2.92
C VAL A 251 3.21 -8.64 -2.49
N ALA A 252 2.25 -8.14 -3.26
CA ALA A 252 1.54 -6.89 -2.96
C ALA A 252 0.75 -6.95 -1.65
N ASP A 253 0.03 -8.05 -1.41
CA ASP A 253 -0.74 -8.30 -0.18
C ASP A 253 0.16 -8.37 1.05
N VAL A 254 1.23 -9.17 0.99
CA VAL A 254 2.18 -9.27 2.12
C VAL A 254 2.80 -7.92 2.44
N PHE A 255 3.19 -7.15 1.41
CA PHE A 255 3.75 -5.83 1.60
C PHE A 255 2.77 -4.90 2.30
N ASP A 256 1.57 -4.73 1.74
CA ASP A 256 0.55 -3.87 2.34
C ASP A 256 0.18 -4.35 3.76
N ALA A 257 0.05 -5.65 3.97
CA ALA A 257 -0.28 -6.22 5.27
C ALA A 257 0.75 -5.92 6.37
N VAL A 258 2.03 -5.76 6.02
CA VAL A 258 3.08 -5.42 7.01
C VAL A 258 3.32 -3.92 7.13
N THR A 259 3.05 -3.13 6.08
CA THR A 259 3.27 -1.68 6.06
C THR A 259 2.04 -0.84 6.40
N SER A 260 0.84 -1.41 6.32
CA SER A 260 -0.41 -0.77 6.74
C SER A 260 -0.62 -0.95 8.24
N ASN A 261 -1.24 0.04 8.88
CA ASN A 261 -1.64 -0.12 10.27
C ASN A 261 -2.79 -1.14 10.32
N ARG A 262 -2.76 -2.03 11.32
CA ARG A 262 -3.86 -2.94 11.60
C ARG A 262 -4.23 -2.80 13.06
N VAL A 263 -5.50 -3.05 13.38
CA VAL A 263 -6.05 -3.00 14.75
C VAL A 263 -5.19 -3.79 15.77
N TYR A 264 -4.39 -4.77 15.31
CA TYR A 264 -3.57 -5.65 16.15
C TYR A 264 -2.05 -5.54 15.94
N ARG A 265 -1.56 -4.63 15.08
CA ARG A 265 -0.12 -4.48 14.80
C ARG A 265 0.22 -3.06 14.32
N LYS A 266 1.28 -2.47 14.88
CA LYS A 266 1.88 -1.22 14.36
C LYS A 266 2.48 -1.48 12.97
N ALA A 267 2.24 -0.57 12.02
CA ALA A 267 2.83 -0.62 10.69
C ALA A 267 4.37 -0.69 10.75
N MET A 268 4.96 -1.56 9.93
CA MET A 268 6.38 -1.51 9.61
C MET A 268 6.65 -0.36 8.66
N LEU A 269 7.89 0.12 8.70
CA LEU A 269 8.38 1.01 7.67
C LEU A 269 8.40 0.34 6.30
N PRO A 270 8.21 1.08 5.20
CA PRO A 270 8.19 0.45 3.89
C PRO A 270 9.48 -0.29 3.53
N HIS A 271 10.65 0.22 3.95
CA HIS A 271 11.92 -0.49 3.76
C HIS A 271 11.97 -1.79 4.56
N GLN A 272 11.42 -1.82 5.78
CA GLN A 272 11.29 -3.05 6.57
C GLN A 272 10.30 -4.03 5.93
N GLY A 273 9.22 -3.53 5.33
CA GLY A 273 8.29 -4.34 4.54
C GLY A 273 8.99 -5.01 3.35
N LEU A 274 9.87 -4.29 2.66
CA LEU A 274 10.68 -4.85 1.58
C LEU A 274 11.70 -5.89 2.11
N GLU A 275 12.30 -5.69 3.28
CA GLU A 275 13.16 -6.70 3.92
C GLU A 275 12.40 -8.00 4.22
N VAL A 276 11.14 -7.92 4.66
CA VAL A 276 10.27 -9.11 4.86
C VAL A 276 10.08 -9.87 3.55
N LEU A 277 9.89 -9.17 2.44
CA LEU A 277 9.80 -9.80 1.12
C LEU A 277 11.12 -10.45 0.71
N TYR A 278 12.25 -9.76 0.88
CA TYR A 278 13.58 -10.28 0.56
C TYR A 278 13.94 -11.52 1.36
N ALA A 279 13.60 -11.57 2.65
CA ALA A 279 13.82 -12.75 3.49
C ALA A 279 13.06 -13.99 2.98
N GLY A 280 12.02 -13.81 2.15
CA GLY A 280 11.25 -14.88 1.53
C GLY A 280 11.65 -15.20 0.08
N VAL A 281 12.60 -14.50 -0.53
CA VAL A 281 12.98 -14.70 -1.94
C VAL A 281 13.51 -16.11 -2.19
N GLY A 282 13.10 -16.72 -3.30
CA GLY A 282 13.53 -18.06 -3.72
C GLY A 282 12.92 -19.21 -2.90
N LYS A 283 12.22 -18.90 -1.80
CA LYS A 283 11.52 -19.88 -0.97
C LYS A 283 10.01 -19.65 -0.97
N LYS A 284 9.58 -18.44 -0.64
CA LYS A 284 8.17 -18.06 -0.55
C LYS A 284 7.70 -17.25 -1.75
N PHE A 285 8.58 -16.39 -2.27
CA PHE A 285 8.28 -15.45 -3.35
C PHE A 285 9.24 -15.59 -4.52
N ASP A 286 8.74 -15.26 -5.72
CA ASP A 286 9.52 -15.26 -6.95
C ASP A 286 10.45 -14.05 -6.99
N ASN A 287 11.74 -14.28 -7.24
CA ASN A 287 12.74 -13.21 -7.27
C ASN A 287 12.42 -12.14 -8.33
N THR A 288 11.91 -12.55 -9.49
CA THR A 288 11.58 -11.63 -10.59
C THR A 288 10.48 -10.66 -10.18
N ILE A 289 9.49 -11.15 -9.42
CA ILE A 289 8.37 -10.35 -8.93
C ILE A 289 8.83 -9.40 -7.82
N ILE A 290 9.70 -9.84 -6.91
CA ILE A 290 10.27 -8.95 -5.87
C ILE A 290 11.12 -7.84 -6.50
N GLU A 291 11.95 -8.17 -7.48
CA GLU A 291 12.75 -7.15 -8.17
C GLU A 291 11.86 -6.18 -8.95
N ALA A 292 10.78 -6.66 -9.59
CA ALA A 292 9.81 -5.78 -10.23
C ALA A 292 9.10 -4.88 -9.20
N PHE A 293 8.72 -5.42 -8.03
CA PHE A 293 8.16 -4.63 -6.95
C PHE A 293 9.11 -3.52 -6.51
N ARG A 294 10.39 -3.84 -6.26
CA ARG A 294 11.41 -2.86 -5.89
C ARG A 294 11.57 -1.73 -6.92
N ARG A 295 11.50 -2.05 -8.21
CA ARG A 295 11.62 -1.06 -9.29
C ARG A 295 10.35 -0.24 -9.50
N ALA A 296 9.19 -0.78 -9.13
CA ALA A 296 7.90 -0.12 -9.30
C ALA A 296 7.48 0.73 -8.09
N VAL A 297 7.96 0.43 -6.88
CA VAL A 297 7.51 1.04 -5.62
C VAL A 297 8.69 1.62 -4.86
N ALA A 298 8.69 2.94 -4.59
CA ALA A 298 9.75 3.54 -3.79
C ALA A 298 9.42 3.47 -2.30
N ILE A 299 10.26 2.72 -1.60
CA ILE A 299 10.19 2.50 -0.16
C ILE A 299 10.55 3.73 0.68
N TYR A 300 11.11 4.78 0.05
CA TYR A 300 11.48 6.03 0.70
C TYR A 300 10.70 7.19 0.07
N PRO A 301 9.48 7.51 0.54
CA PRO A 301 8.65 8.55 -0.07
C PRO A 301 9.30 9.95 -0.02
N ASN A 302 9.01 10.78 -1.01
CA ASN A 302 9.44 12.18 -1.02
C ASN A 302 8.95 12.91 0.25
N GLY A 303 9.84 13.73 0.82
CA GLY A 303 9.62 14.44 2.07
C GLY A 303 10.05 13.65 3.32
N LEU A 304 10.41 12.37 3.20
CA LEU A 304 10.88 11.58 4.33
C LEU A 304 12.26 12.05 4.83
N THR A 305 12.39 12.32 6.13
CA THR A 305 13.68 12.56 6.77
C THR A 305 14.47 11.26 6.94
N VAL A 306 15.75 11.26 6.58
CA VAL A 306 16.64 10.10 6.68
C VAL A 306 18.01 10.47 7.25
N GLU A 307 18.66 9.49 7.87
CA GLU A 307 20.08 9.53 8.30
C GLU A 307 20.89 8.58 7.41
N LEU A 308 21.99 9.08 6.85
CA LEU A 308 22.93 8.28 6.06
C LEU A 308 23.98 7.62 6.95
N ASN A 309 24.68 6.61 6.43
CA ASN A 309 25.73 5.86 7.14
C ASN A 309 26.98 6.66 7.51
N ASP A 310 27.15 7.86 6.96
CA ASP A 310 28.21 8.80 7.33
C ASP A 310 27.75 9.86 8.34
N GLY A 311 26.53 9.73 8.88
CA GLY A 311 25.98 10.61 9.91
C GLY A 311 25.24 11.84 9.37
N ARG A 312 25.31 12.13 8.06
CA ARG A 312 24.53 13.22 7.45
C ARG A 312 23.05 12.93 7.52
N LYS A 313 22.24 13.99 7.71
CA LYS A 313 20.77 13.88 7.70
C LYS A 313 20.20 14.77 6.63
N GLY A 314 19.14 14.27 6.00
CA GLY A 314 18.49 14.95 4.90
C GLY A 314 17.06 14.52 4.71
N VAL A 315 16.45 15.04 3.66
CA VAL A 315 15.09 14.72 3.26
C VAL A 315 15.11 14.16 1.84
N VAL A 316 14.35 13.09 1.60
CA VAL A 316 14.16 12.54 0.26
C VAL A 316 13.51 13.60 -0.64
N SER A 317 14.25 14.11 -1.61
CA SER A 317 13.82 15.19 -2.51
C SER A 317 13.14 14.68 -3.77
N SER A 318 13.66 13.58 -4.34
CA SER A 318 13.11 12.94 -5.52
C SER A 318 13.49 11.47 -5.61
N GLN A 319 12.83 10.75 -6.52
CA GLN A 319 13.03 9.33 -6.76
C GLN A 319 13.87 9.10 -8.01
N ASN A 320 14.77 8.12 -7.96
CA ASN A 320 15.47 7.64 -9.15
C ASN A 320 14.58 6.63 -9.90
N GLU A 321 14.42 6.84 -11.21
CA GLU A 321 13.59 5.97 -12.06
C GLU A 321 14.15 4.55 -12.09
N GLY A 322 13.30 3.56 -11.81
CA GLY A 322 13.67 2.14 -11.75
C GLY A 322 14.55 1.72 -10.57
N ILE A 323 14.93 2.62 -9.64
CA ILE A 323 15.76 2.30 -8.46
C ILE A 323 15.23 3.08 -7.23
N GLY A 324 14.00 2.75 -6.81
CA GLY A 324 13.26 3.48 -5.78
C GLY A 324 13.81 3.33 -4.35
N ASP A 325 14.75 2.41 -4.14
CA ASP A 325 15.50 2.24 -2.89
C ASP A 325 16.76 3.11 -2.82
N ARG A 326 17.08 3.85 -3.88
CA ARG A 326 18.23 4.78 -3.96
C ARG A 326 17.75 6.18 -4.37
N PRO A 327 16.99 6.90 -3.54
CA PRO A 327 16.49 8.23 -3.89
C PRO A 327 17.57 9.31 -3.92
N MET A 328 17.19 10.52 -4.36
CA MET A 328 17.95 11.74 -4.15
C MET A 328 17.63 12.32 -2.78
N ILE A 329 18.66 12.69 -2.03
CA ILE A 329 18.54 13.22 -0.67
C ILE A 329 19.04 14.65 -0.62
N ARG A 330 18.19 15.57 -0.17
CA ARG A 330 18.60 16.92 0.19
C ARG A 330 19.21 16.92 1.59
N ILE A 331 20.51 17.14 1.70
CA ILE A 331 21.21 17.21 2.99
C ILE A 331 20.83 18.51 3.70
N LEU A 332 20.47 18.38 4.98
CA LEU A 332 20.06 19.48 5.85
C LEU A 332 20.93 19.62 7.10
N GLU A 333 21.63 18.56 7.50
CA GLU A 333 22.52 18.50 8.66
C GLU A 333 23.77 17.68 8.32
N GLU A 334 24.93 18.20 8.72
CA GLU A 334 26.25 17.60 8.56
C GLU A 334 27.06 17.87 9.85
N ASP A 335 27.81 16.89 10.34
CA ASP A 335 28.56 16.97 11.62
C ASP A 335 27.71 17.37 12.84
N GLY A 336 26.40 17.08 12.82
CA GLY A 336 25.46 17.44 13.89
C GLY A 336 25.00 18.90 13.87
N GLU A 337 25.41 19.68 12.87
CA GLU A 337 24.99 21.06 12.69
C GLU A 337 24.10 21.25 11.46
N GLN A 338 23.13 22.16 11.54
CA GLN A 338 22.32 22.50 10.39
C GLN A 338 23.13 23.31 9.38
N ILE A 339 23.17 22.85 8.13
CA ILE A 339 23.86 23.58 7.07
C ILE A 339 22.99 24.72 6.53
N LYS A 340 23.62 25.86 6.26
CA LYS A 340 22.93 27.07 5.75
C LYS A 340 22.36 26.88 4.35
N GLU A 341 23.11 26.19 3.49
CA GLU A 341 22.75 25.95 2.09
C GLU A 341 22.59 24.44 1.86
N PRO A 342 21.36 23.93 1.84
CA PRO A 342 21.08 22.54 1.49
C PRO A 342 21.59 22.17 0.10
N TYR A 343 22.08 20.95 -0.06
CA TYR A 343 22.53 20.40 -1.34
C TYR A 343 22.00 18.97 -1.56
N GLU A 344 21.94 18.55 -2.82
CA GLU A 344 21.39 17.24 -3.21
C GLU A 344 22.49 16.18 -3.33
N VAL A 345 22.22 14.98 -2.80
CA VAL A 345 23.06 13.79 -2.91
C VAL A 345 22.26 12.69 -3.58
N ASP A 346 22.75 12.21 -4.72
CA ASP A 346 22.14 11.11 -5.47
C ASP A 346 22.72 9.77 -4.99
N LEU A 347 21.90 8.95 -4.30
CA LEU A 347 22.32 7.64 -3.79
C LEU A 347 22.55 6.60 -4.89
N ASN A 348 22.03 6.82 -6.11
CA ASN A 348 22.31 5.95 -7.25
C ASN A 348 23.73 6.19 -7.81
N LYS A 349 24.26 7.41 -7.68
CA LYS A 349 25.66 7.72 -8.04
C LYS A 349 26.64 7.43 -6.92
N ASN A 350 26.18 7.48 -5.66
CA ASN A 350 27.00 7.29 -4.48
C ASN A 350 26.67 5.95 -3.80
N LEU A 351 27.10 4.84 -4.41
CA LEU A 351 26.69 3.49 -3.99
C LEU A 351 27.12 3.09 -2.56
N HIS A 352 28.15 3.76 -2.03
CA HIS A 352 28.66 3.57 -0.67
C HIS A 352 27.77 4.24 0.40
N LEU A 353 26.90 5.15 0.01
CA LEU A 353 25.95 5.81 0.91
C LEU A 353 24.69 4.96 1.03
N LEU A 354 24.28 4.73 2.28
CA LEU A 354 23.12 3.93 2.64
C LEU A 354 22.25 4.72 3.62
N ILE A 355 20.94 4.63 3.44
CA ILE A 355 19.98 5.12 4.43
C ILE A 355 20.01 4.15 5.62
N MET A 356 20.47 4.64 6.77
CA MET A 356 20.57 3.85 8.00
C MET A 356 19.32 3.97 8.86
N LYS A 357 18.67 5.14 8.85
CA LYS A 357 17.47 5.40 9.63
C LYS A 357 16.51 6.30 8.87
N CYS A 358 15.23 6.02 8.99
CA CYS A 358 14.18 7.00 8.69
C CYS A 358 13.92 7.79 9.97
N LEU A 359 14.46 9.02 9.99
CA LEU A 359 14.24 9.96 11.08
C LEU A 359 12.82 10.49 10.96
N ASP A 360 12.18 10.79 12.08
CA ASP A 360 10.73 10.98 12.11
C ASP A 360 9.94 9.73 11.66
N ILE A 361 10.46 8.50 11.87
CA ILE A 361 9.61 7.29 11.88
C ILE A 361 9.94 6.28 13.02
N GLN A 362 11.02 6.46 13.79
CA GLN A 362 11.33 5.55 14.91
C GLN A 362 10.62 5.92 16.23
N GLU A 363 10.23 4.88 16.99
CA GLU A 363 9.30 4.87 18.12
C GLU A 363 9.74 5.70 19.35
N PRO A 364 8.79 6.22 20.15
CA PRO A 364 9.05 6.47 21.57
C PRO A 364 9.27 5.14 22.30
N ALA A 365 10.20 5.16 23.25
CA ALA A 365 10.68 4.04 24.07
C ALA A 365 9.60 3.12 24.64
#